data_AF-A0A0E9MPY1-F1
#
_entry.id   AF-A0A0E9MPY1-F1
#
_cell.length_a   1.000
_cell.length_b   1.000
_cell.length_c   1.000
_cell.angle_alpha   90.00
_cell.angle_beta   90.00
_cell.angle_gamma   90.00
#
_symmetry.space_group_name_H-M   'P 1'
#
loop_
_entity.id
_entity.type
_entity.pdbx_description
1 polymer ?
#
loop_
_entity_poly.entity_id
_entity_poly.type
_entity_poly.pdbx_seq_one_letter_code
_entity_poly.pdbx_strand_id
1 'polypeptide(L)'
;MKGLTAAVLSAALLVSAPAFAQFNYDRAQQNYMDLLSGKKQPHDLTPTELYEVRQFDAGVRANPRPLPDTKANCRDRNATARPPSPLEEAVIDLKCSQRPE
;
A
#
# COMPACT_ATOMS: atom_id res chain seq x y z
N MET A 1 -60.60 12.71 -31.84
CA MET A 1 -59.23 12.86 -32.38
C MET A 1 -58.31 13.27 -31.24
N LYS A 2 -57.21 12.52 -31.05
CA LYS A 2 -55.87 12.94 -30.57
C LYS A 2 -55.89 14.07 -29.50
N GLY A 3 -55.72 13.83 -28.20
CA GLY A 3 -54.64 13.06 -27.57
C GLY A 3 -53.37 13.92 -27.55
N LEU A 4 -52.98 14.45 -26.39
CA LEU A 4 -51.65 15.03 -26.15
C LEU A 4 -51.36 14.99 -24.64
N THR A 5 -50.93 13.82 -24.18
CA THR A 5 -50.23 13.63 -22.91
C THR A 5 -48.83 14.21 -23.05
N ALA A 6 -48.59 15.40 -22.48
CA ALA A 6 -47.26 15.97 -22.35
C ALA A 6 -46.53 15.29 -21.18
N ALA A 7 -45.99 14.10 -21.42
CA ALA A 7 -45.01 13.49 -20.54
C ALA A 7 -43.69 14.25 -20.74
N VAL A 8 -43.42 15.21 -19.86
CA VAL A 8 -42.12 15.87 -19.76
C VAL A 8 -41.15 14.81 -19.22
N LEU A 9 -40.40 14.20 -20.14
CA LEU A 9 -39.23 13.37 -19.81
C LEU A 9 -38.22 14.26 -19.08
N SER A 10 -38.18 14.17 -17.76
CA SER A 10 -37.05 14.61 -16.96
C SER A 10 -35.85 13.72 -17.30
N ALA A 11 -35.09 14.14 -18.30
CA ALA A 11 -33.82 13.54 -18.67
C ALA A 11 -32.90 13.54 -17.44
N ALA A 12 -32.57 12.32 -17.00
CA ALA A 12 -31.62 12.04 -15.95
C ALA A 12 -30.25 12.61 -16.33
N LEU A 13 -29.93 13.79 -15.81
CA LEU A 13 -28.54 14.23 -15.63
C LEU A 13 -28.02 13.52 -14.37
N LEU A 14 -27.74 12.22 -14.51
CA LEU A 14 -26.81 11.53 -13.64
C LEU A 14 -25.44 12.12 -13.95
N VAL A 15 -25.13 13.23 -13.29
CA VAL A 15 -23.77 13.75 -13.17
C VAL A 15 -22.98 12.62 -12.52
N SER A 16 -22.19 11.90 -13.32
CA SER A 16 -21.11 11.07 -12.84
C SER A 16 -20.12 12.01 -12.16
N ALA A 17 -20.38 12.29 -10.88
CA ALA A 17 -19.44 12.97 -10.02
C ALA A 17 -18.11 12.20 -10.16
N PRO A 18 -16.98 12.88 -10.41
CA PRO A 18 -15.70 12.22 -10.34
C PRO A 18 -15.64 11.66 -8.93
N ALA A 19 -15.61 10.33 -8.81
CA ALA A 19 -15.38 9.69 -7.54
C ALA A 19 -14.02 10.20 -7.07
N PHE A 20 -14.03 11.18 -6.17
CA PHE A 20 -12.85 11.61 -5.44
C PHE A 20 -12.28 10.32 -4.90
N ALA A 21 -11.11 9.92 -5.40
CA ALA A 21 -10.49 8.67 -5.02
C ALA A 21 -10.22 8.76 -3.52
N GLN A 22 -11.15 8.21 -2.74
CA GLN A 22 -11.04 8.17 -1.30
C GLN A 22 -9.76 7.40 -1.01
N PHE A 23 -8.86 8.05 -0.30
CA PHE A 23 -7.56 7.48 0.03
C PHE A 23 -7.77 6.13 0.72
N ASN A 24 -7.29 5.05 0.09
CA ASN A 24 -7.41 3.71 0.63
C ASN A 24 -6.11 3.32 1.34
N TYR A 25 -6.12 3.40 2.67
CA TYR A 25 -4.94 3.14 3.50
C TYR A 25 -4.44 1.69 3.38
N ASP A 26 -5.34 0.71 3.37
CA ASP A 26 -4.99 -0.71 3.31
C ASP A 26 -4.29 -1.06 1.98
N ARG A 27 -4.83 -0.54 0.87
CA ARG A 27 -4.22 -0.69 -0.45
C ARG A 27 -2.85 0.02 -0.52
N ALA A 28 -2.75 1.22 0.03
CA ALA A 28 -1.49 1.97 0.08
C ALA A 28 -0.41 1.19 0.83
N GLN A 29 -0.74 0.63 2.00
CA GLN A 29 0.16 -0.18 2.81
C GLN A 29 0.60 -1.44 2.08
N GLN A 30 -0.32 -2.19 1.48
CA GLN A 30 0.02 -3.41 0.75
C GLN A 30 0.94 -3.11 -0.45
N ASN A 31 0.62 -2.09 -1.23
CA ASN A 31 1.44 -1.70 -2.38
C ASN A 31 2.82 -1.19 -1.93
N TYR A 32 2.91 -0.48 -0.81
CA TYR A 32 4.18 -0.07 -0.22
C TYR A 32 5.06 -1.28 0.16
N MET A 33 4.50 -2.30 0.79
CA MET A 33 5.23 -3.54 1.13
C MET A 33 5.60 -4.37 -0.11
N ASP A 34 4.72 -4.44 -1.11
CA ASP A 34 5.00 -5.12 -2.39
C ASP A 34 6.14 -4.42 -3.17
N LEU A 35 6.26 -3.09 -3.09
CA LEU A 35 7.40 -2.34 -3.66
C LEU A 35 8.70 -2.63 -2.90
N LEU A 36 8.67 -2.64 -1.56
CA LEU A 36 9.85 -2.92 -0.73
C LEU A 36 10.39 -4.34 -0.94
N SER A 37 9.50 -5.31 -1.12
CA SER A 37 9.86 -6.70 -1.40
C SER A 37 10.25 -6.95 -2.87
N GLY A 38 10.15 -5.95 -3.75
CA GLY A 38 10.42 -6.06 -5.18
C GLY A 38 9.38 -6.84 -5.98
N LYS A 39 8.28 -7.25 -5.34
CA LYS A 39 7.15 -7.97 -5.96
C LYS A 39 6.36 -7.10 -6.94
N LYS A 40 6.35 -5.78 -6.71
CA LYS A 40 5.86 -4.77 -7.66
C LYS A 40 6.95 -3.77 -7.95
N GLN A 41 6.88 -3.16 -9.13
CA GLN A 41 7.67 -2.00 -9.53
C GLN A 41 6.78 -0.75 -9.56
N PRO A 42 7.34 0.47 -9.46
CA PRO A 42 6.54 1.70 -9.47
C PRO A 42 5.65 1.88 -10.71
N HIS A 43 6.05 1.31 -11.86
CA HIS A 43 5.29 1.36 -13.10
C HIS A 43 4.11 0.37 -13.15
N ASP A 44 4.04 -0.58 -12.21
CA ASP A 44 2.92 -1.52 -12.06
C ASP A 44 1.74 -0.89 -11.31
N LEU A 45 1.91 0.32 -10.76
CA LEU A 45 0.89 1.02 -9.99
C LEU A 45 0.11 1.98 -10.88
N THR A 46 -1.21 2.02 -10.67
CA THR A 46 -2.04 3.08 -11.24
C THR A 46 -1.65 4.45 -10.68
N PRO A 47 -1.98 5.56 -11.37
CA PRO A 47 -1.70 6.91 -10.86
C PRO A 47 -2.29 7.17 -9.46
N THR A 48 -3.46 6.61 -9.18
CA THR A 48 -4.12 6.68 -7.86
C THR A 48 -3.31 5.92 -6.81
N GLU A 49 -2.91 4.68 -7.07
CA GLU A 49 -2.11 3.89 -6.13
C GLU A 49 -0.74 4.52 -5.87
N LEU A 50 -0.11 5.11 -6.90
CA LEU A 50 1.16 5.82 -6.74
C LEU A 50 1.01 7.07 -5.86
N TYR A 51 -0.11 7.79 -5.99
CA TYR A 51 -0.43 8.88 -5.07
C TYR A 51 -0.63 8.36 -3.65
N GLU A 52 -1.36 7.26 -3.49
CA GLU A 52 -1.65 6.66 -2.19
C GLU A 52 -0.37 6.18 -1.47
N VAL A 53 0.50 5.47 -2.19
CA VAL A 53 1.79 5.01 -1.66
C VAL A 53 2.66 6.19 -1.21
N ARG A 54 2.68 7.31 -1.96
CA ARG A 54 3.46 8.50 -1.58
C ARG A 54 2.93 9.16 -0.31
N GLN A 55 1.60 9.27 -0.17
CA GLN A 55 0.99 9.81 1.05
C GLN A 55 1.23 8.88 2.24
N PHE A 56 1.17 7.56 2.03
CA PHE A 56 1.50 6.57 3.04
C PHE A 56 2.98 6.67 3.46
N ASP A 57 3.93 6.71 2.53
CA ASP A 57 5.37 6.90 2.79
C ASP A 57 5.63 8.20 3.55
N ALA A 58 5.00 9.31 3.14
CA ALA A 58 5.10 10.58 3.87
C ALA A 58 4.60 10.46 5.32
N GLY A 59 3.47 9.76 5.55
CA GLY A 59 2.95 9.46 6.88
C GLY A 59 3.90 8.59 7.72
N VAL A 60 4.47 7.56 7.12
CA VAL A 60 5.49 6.69 7.74
C VAL A 60 6.75 7.46 8.09
N ARG A 61 7.18 8.41 7.26
CA ARG A 61 8.36 9.26 7.54
C ARG A 61 8.09 10.33 8.58
N ALA A 62 6.89 10.93 8.58
CA ALA A 62 6.50 11.97 9.52
C ALA A 62 6.25 11.40 10.93
N ASN A 63 5.69 10.20 11.00
CA ASN A 63 5.55 9.43 12.22
C ASN A 63 6.01 8.01 11.93
N PRO A 64 7.33 7.73 12.03
CA PRO A 64 7.81 6.37 11.97
C PRO A 64 7.29 5.69 13.22
N ARG A 65 6.08 5.13 13.15
CA ARG A 65 5.69 4.09 14.09
C ARG A 65 6.78 3.05 13.94
N PRO A 66 7.58 2.80 15.00
CA PRO A 66 8.52 1.72 14.94
C PRO A 66 7.71 0.49 14.56
N LEU A 67 8.08 -0.19 13.47
CA LEU A 67 7.59 -1.53 13.26
C LEU A 67 7.80 -2.27 14.58
N PRO A 68 6.81 -3.03 15.07
CA PRO A 68 7.00 -3.78 16.31
C PRO A 68 8.32 -4.56 16.19
N ASP A 69 9.17 -4.47 17.22
CA ASP A 69 10.52 -5.03 17.20
C ASP A 69 10.45 -6.55 17.35
N THR A 70 9.80 -7.21 16.40
CA THR A 70 9.63 -8.65 16.31
C THR A 70 10.85 -9.27 15.66
N LYS A 71 11.01 -10.57 15.87
CA LYS A 71 12.09 -11.36 15.30
C LYS A 71 12.07 -11.36 13.77
N ALA A 72 10.88 -11.43 13.16
CA ALA A 72 10.70 -11.32 11.71
C ALA A 72 11.18 -9.96 11.18
N ASN A 73 10.72 -8.86 11.78
CA ASN A 73 11.11 -7.51 11.37
C ASN A 73 12.61 -7.26 11.58
N CYS A 74 13.20 -7.84 12.62
CA CYS A 74 14.64 -7.80 12.82
C CYS A 74 15.41 -8.55 11.74
N ARG A 75 14.96 -9.75 11.36
CA ARG A 75 15.57 -10.54 10.28
C ARG A 75 15.50 -9.79 8.96
N ASP A 76 14.34 -9.25 8.60
CA ASP A 76 14.15 -8.47 7.37
C ASP A 76 15.06 -7.24 7.32
N ARG A 77 15.23 -6.53 8.45
CA ARG A 77 16.14 -5.37 8.53
C ARG A 77 17.63 -5.74 8.40
N ASN A 78 18.00 -6.98 8.72
CA ASN A 78 19.38 -7.45 8.60
C ASN A 78 19.59 -8.32 7.35
N ALA A 79 18.54 -8.56 6.56
CA ALA A 79 18.64 -9.27 5.30
C ALA A 79 19.52 -8.50 4.32
N THR A 80 20.35 -9.23 3.57
CA THR A 80 21.22 -8.64 2.55
C THR A 80 20.65 -8.89 1.15
N ALA A 81 21.10 -8.13 0.16
CA ALA A 81 20.66 -8.30 -1.24
C ALA A 81 21.01 -9.67 -1.85
N ARG A 82 21.89 -10.44 -1.20
CA ARG A 82 22.20 -11.83 -1.55
C ARG A 82 21.73 -12.77 -0.44
N PRO A 83 21.53 -14.07 -0.74
CA PRO A 83 21.35 -15.07 0.29
C PRO A 83 22.53 -15.02 1.29
N PRO A 84 22.26 -14.96 2.60
CA PRO A 84 23.30 -14.96 3.61
C PRO A 84 24.04 -16.30 3.61
N SER A 85 25.35 -16.25 3.85
CA SER A 85 26.13 -17.44 4.17
C SER A 85 25.66 -18.04 5.51
N PRO A 86 25.97 -19.31 5.81
CA PRO A 86 25.57 -19.93 7.08
C PRO A 86 26.03 -19.15 8.32
N LEU A 87 27.21 -18.53 8.27
CA LEU A 87 27.71 -17.70 9.36
C LEU A 87 26.93 -16.39 9.50
N GLU A 88 26.59 -15.75 8.38
CA GLU A 88 25.79 -14.52 8.37
C GLU A 88 24.38 -14.79 8.92
N GLU A 89 23.76 -15.91 8.52
CA GLU A 89 22.46 -16.34 9.05
C GLU A 89 22.54 -16.55 10.57
N ALA A 90 23.56 -17.24 11.08
CA ALA A 90 23.75 -17.45 12.52
C ALA A 90 23.93 -16.12 13.30
N VAL A 91 24.63 -15.15 12.71
CA VAL A 91 24.79 -13.81 13.29
C VAL A 91 23.46 -13.05 13.31
N ILE A 92 22.68 -13.12 12.22
CA ILE A 92 21.34 -12.52 12.13
C ILE A 92 20.42 -13.15 13.18
N ASP A 93 20.43 -14.47 13.32
CA ASP A 93 19.63 -15.18 14.31
C ASP A 93 20.00 -14.81 15.74
N LEU A 94 21.30 -14.76 16.03
CA LEU A 94 21.76 -14.33 17.35
C LEU A 94 21.29 -12.91 17.65
N LYS A 95 21.43 -11.99 16.68
CA LYS A 95 20.97 -10.60 16.80
C LYS A 95 19.47 -10.53 17.06
N CYS A 96 18.68 -11.38 16.41
CA CYS A 96 17.21 -11.33 16.44
C CYS A 96 16.57 -12.21 17.54
N SER A 97 17.33 -13.11 18.17
CA SER A 97 16.84 -14.12 19.13
C SER A 97 16.09 -13.59 20.35
N GLN A 98 16.39 -12.38 20.81
CA GLN A 98 15.82 -11.79 22.03
C GLN A 98 14.51 -11.02 21.81
N ARG A 99 13.96 -11.07 20.59
CA ARG A 99 12.75 -10.35 20.22
C ARG A 99 11.50 -11.23 20.31
N PRO A 100 10.32 -10.64 20.59
CA PRO A 100 9.05 -11.32 20.41
C PRO A 100 8.93 -11.88 18.98
N GLU A 101 8.24 -13.02 18.82
CA GLU A 101 7.97 -13.61 17.50
C GLU A 101 7.16 -12.67 16.59
#